data_AF-A0A4D6LH11-F1
#
_entry.id   AF-A0A4D6LH11-F1
#
_cell.length_a   1.000
_cell.length_b   1.000
_cell.length_c   1.000
_cell.angle_alpha   90.00
_cell.angle_beta   90.00
_cell.angle_gamma   90.00
#
_symmetry.space_group_name_H-M   'P 1'
#
loop_
_entity.id
_entity.type
_entity.pdbx_description
1 polymer ?
#
loop_
_entity_poly.entity_id
_entity_poly.type
_entity_poly.pdbx_seq_one_letter_code
_entity_poly.pdbx_strand_id
1 'polypeptide(L)'
;MKKYRSPIPSPLLENSNLETENSRLTAEVAELATQVKKKDELLSDLNDQLTKLETEKQAWILKEKDLLKNSKLLKDQIGSSLNMGFQLALNQVRILCPDADLSQAYISKSVVDGQLVETDD
;
A
#
# COMPACT_ATOMS: atom_id res chain seq x y z
N MET A 1 -41.00 31.87 -71.52
CA MET A 1 -40.29 31.55 -70.25
C MET A 1 -40.82 30.23 -69.71
N LYS A 2 -40.04 29.14 -69.81
CA LYS A 2 -40.41 27.84 -69.23
C LYS A 2 -40.15 27.92 -67.72
N LYS A 3 -41.20 27.94 -66.90
CA LYS A 3 -41.07 27.83 -65.44
C LYS A 3 -40.74 26.37 -65.12
N TYR A 4 -39.48 26.09 -64.80
CA TYR A 4 -39.09 24.81 -64.22
C TYR A 4 -39.71 24.75 -62.82
N ARG A 5 -40.75 23.93 -62.67
CA ARG A 5 -41.27 23.54 -61.35
C ARG A 5 -40.27 22.54 -60.78
N SER A 6 -39.59 22.90 -59.70
CA SER A 6 -38.75 21.95 -58.97
C SER A 6 -39.60 20.73 -58.56
N PRO A 7 -39.08 19.49 -58.70
CA PRO A 7 -39.82 18.30 -58.28
C PRO A 7 -40.14 18.38 -56.79
N ILE A 8 -41.42 18.25 -56.44
CA ILE A 8 -41.85 18.11 -55.05
C ILE A 8 -41.39 16.71 -54.59
N PRO A 9 -40.64 16.58 -53.46
CA PRO A 9 -40.23 15.28 -52.95
C PRO A 9 -41.45 14.39 -52.67
N SER A 10 -41.39 13.12 -53.08
CA SER A 10 -42.48 12.15 -52.86
C SER A 10 -42.54 11.76 -51.37
N PRO A 11 -43.70 11.89 -50.68
CA PRO A 11 -43.84 11.57 -49.25
C PRO A 11 -43.42 10.14 -48.88
N LEU A 12 -43.52 9.20 -49.82
CA LEU A 12 -43.10 7.80 -49.65
C LEU A 12 -41.58 7.66 -49.47
N LEU A 13 -40.79 8.47 -50.17
CA LEU A 13 -39.32 8.46 -50.12
C LEU A 13 -38.81 9.07 -48.81
N GLU A 14 -39.53 10.06 -48.29
CA GLU A 14 -39.21 10.72 -47.03
C GLU A 14 -39.48 9.78 -45.84
N ASN A 15 -40.60 9.05 -45.86
CA ASN A 15 -40.92 8.03 -44.87
C ASN A 15 -39.92 6.87 -44.86
N SER A 16 -39.50 6.37 -46.03
CA SER A 16 -38.51 5.28 -46.09
C SER A 16 -37.15 5.72 -45.53
N ASN A 17 -36.74 6.96 -45.79
CA ASN A 17 -35.48 7.49 -45.26
C ASN A 17 -35.56 7.65 -43.73
N LEU A 18 -36.68 8.15 -43.21
CA LEU A 18 -36.93 8.25 -41.77
C LEU A 18 -36.91 6.89 -41.08
N GLU A 19 -37.49 5.84 -41.68
CA GLU A 19 -37.46 4.48 -41.14
C GLU A 19 -36.04 3.90 -41.08
N THR A 20 -35.24 4.12 -42.13
CA THR A 20 -33.84 3.68 -42.15
C THR A 20 -33.00 4.39 -41.09
N GLU A 21 -33.19 5.70 -40.93
CA GLU A 21 -32.48 6.49 -39.94
C GLU A 21 -32.89 6.13 -38.51
N ASN A 22 -34.18 5.89 -38.28
CA ASN A 22 -34.68 5.45 -36.98
C ASN A 22 -34.13 4.06 -36.61
N SER A 23 -34.01 3.16 -37.59
CA SER A 23 -33.38 1.85 -37.39
C SER A 23 -31.88 1.97 -37.04
N ARG A 24 -31.15 2.88 -37.72
CA ARG A 24 -29.74 3.18 -37.45
C ARG A 24 -29.55 3.72 -36.04
N LEU A 25 -30.34 4.72 -35.66
CA LEU A 25 -30.30 5.32 -34.32
C LEU A 25 -30.67 4.31 -33.23
N THR A 26 -31.66 3.45 -33.48
CA THR A 26 -32.04 2.39 -32.54
C THR A 26 -30.88 1.40 -32.30
N ALA A 27 -30.15 1.04 -33.35
CA ALA A 27 -28.97 0.18 -33.24
C ALA A 27 -27.83 0.86 -32.45
N GLU A 28 -27.57 2.14 -32.72
CA GLU A 28 -26.54 2.91 -32.02
C GLU A 28 -26.88 3.09 -30.53
N VAL A 29 -28.14 3.38 -30.19
CA VAL A 29 -28.61 3.45 -28.79
C VAL A 29 -28.44 2.11 -28.08
N ALA A 30 -28.79 1.01 -28.74
CA ALA A 30 -28.60 -0.33 -28.18
C ALA A 30 -27.11 -0.62 -27.92
N GLU A 31 -26.24 -0.31 -28.87
CA GLU A 31 -24.79 -0.48 -28.71
C GLU A 31 -24.24 0.36 -27.55
N LEU A 32 -24.59 1.64 -27.49
CA LEU A 32 -24.19 2.54 -26.41
C LEU A 32 -24.66 2.02 -25.05
N ALA A 33 -25.89 1.53 -24.95
CA ALA A 33 -26.40 0.92 -23.72
C ALA A 33 -25.56 -0.29 -23.27
N THR A 34 -25.13 -1.14 -24.22
CA THR A 34 -24.23 -2.27 -23.87
C THR A 34 -22.84 -1.79 -23.43
N GLN A 35 -22.31 -0.72 -24.04
CA GLN A 35 -21.01 -0.17 -23.65
C GLN A 35 -21.06 0.48 -22.26
N VAL A 36 -22.14 1.20 -21.95
CA VAL A 36 -22.38 1.78 -20.62
C VAL A 36 -22.40 0.67 -19.58
N LYS A 37 -23.19 -0.40 -19.80
CA LYS A 37 -23.27 -1.53 -18.88
C LYS A 37 -21.91 -2.17 -18.61
N LYS A 38 -21.10 -2.40 -19.64
CA LYS A 38 -19.74 -2.95 -19.48
C LYS A 38 -18.82 -2.04 -18.67
N LYS A 39 -18.94 -0.72 -18.86
CA LYS A 39 -18.15 0.26 -18.09
C LYS A 39 -18.60 0.31 -16.63
N ASP A 40 -19.90 0.22 -16.37
CA ASP A 40 -20.44 0.17 -15.01
C ASP A 40 -19.96 -1.09 -14.26
N GLU A 41 -19.97 -2.25 -14.92
CA GLU A 41 -19.42 -3.49 -14.36
C GLU A 41 -17.93 -3.36 -14.04
N LEU A 42 -17.14 -2.78 -14.96
CA LEU A 42 -15.71 -2.54 -14.73
C LEU A 42 -15.45 -1.55 -13.58
N LEU A 43 -16.26 -0.48 -13.48
CA LEU A 43 -16.15 0.48 -12.38
C LEU A 43 -16.47 -0.16 -11.03
N SER A 44 -17.47 -1.04 -10.98
CA SER A 44 -17.78 -1.80 -9.77
C SER A 44 -16.61 -2.68 -9.35
N ASP A 45 -16.05 -3.45 -10.28
CA ASP A 45 -14.92 -4.35 -9.99
C ASP A 45 -13.67 -3.58 -9.53
N LEU A 46 -13.34 -2.46 -10.19
CA LEU A 46 -12.23 -1.61 -9.79
C LEU A 46 -12.43 -0.99 -8.40
N ASN A 47 -13.67 -0.61 -8.06
CA ASN A 47 -13.98 -0.09 -6.74
C ASN A 47 -13.84 -1.16 -5.66
N ASP A 48 -14.27 -2.40 -5.92
CA ASP A 48 -14.09 -3.53 -5.01
C ASP A 48 -12.61 -3.86 -4.80
N GLN A 49 -11.80 -3.82 -5.87
CA GLN A 49 -10.35 -3.98 -5.76
C GLN A 49 -9.70 -2.87 -4.93
N LEU A 50 -10.13 -1.62 -5.12
CA LEU A 50 -9.60 -0.47 -4.39
C LEU A 50 -9.91 -0.55 -2.89
N THR A 51 -11.14 -0.92 -2.53
CA THR A 51 -11.53 -1.09 -1.12
C THR A 51 -10.77 -2.23 -0.44
N LYS A 52 -10.55 -3.34 -1.16
CA LYS A 52 -9.70 -4.44 -0.68
C LYS A 52 -8.26 -3.99 -0.44
N LEU A 53 -7.65 -3.30 -1.41
CA LEU A 53 -6.28 -2.81 -1.31
C LEU A 53 -6.11 -1.81 -0.15
N GLU A 54 -7.07 -0.90 0.06
CA GLU A 54 -7.01 0.04 1.19
C GLU A 54 -7.10 -0.72 2.53
N THR A 55 -7.94 -1.76 2.62
CA THR A 55 -8.04 -2.60 3.81
C THR A 55 -6.72 -3.34 4.10
N GLU A 56 -6.10 -3.94 3.07
CA GLU A 56 -4.81 -4.62 3.19
C GLU A 56 -3.70 -3.65 3.61
N LYS A 57 -3.68 -2.45 3.02
CA LYS A 57 -2.73 -1.39 3.39
C LYS A 57 -2.85 -1.00 4.87
N GLN A 58 -4.07 -0.80 5.37
CA GLN A 58 -4.28 -0.50 6.80
C GLN A 58 -3.80 -1.65 7.70
N ALA A 59 -4.05 -2.91 7.30
CA ALA A 59 -3.54 -4.07 8.03
C ALA A 59 -2.00 -4.12 8.07
N TRP A 60 -1.34 -3.78 6.95
CA TRP A 60 0.12 -3.71 6.88
C TRP A 60 0.71 -2.61 7.76
N ILE A 61 0.10 -1.42 7.80
CA ILE A 61 0.52 -0.32 8.67
C ILE A 61 0.46 -0.74 10.15
N LEU A 62 -0.62 -1.42 10.56
CA LEU A 62 -0.75 -1.94 11.93
C LEU A 62 0.33 -2.99 12.24
N LYS A 63 0.58 -3.89 11.29
CA LYS A 63 1.61 -4.93 11.44
C LYS A 63 3.01 -4.36 11.53
N GLU A 64 3.35 -3.35 10.73
CA GLU A 64 4.63 -2.65 10.80
C GLU A 64 4.83 -2.00 12.17
N LYS A 65 3.80 -1.30 12.67
CA LYS A 65 3.85 -0.68 14.00
C LYS A 65 4.08 -1.71 15.11
N ASP A 66 3.43 -2.86 15.04
CA ASP A 66 3.62 -3.95 16.01
C ASP A 66 5.02 -4.53 15.95
N LEU A 67 5.54 -4.80 14.74
CA LEU A 67 6.90 -5.29 14.54
C LEU A 67 7.95 -4.32 15.09
N LEU A 68 7.79 -3.02 14.85
CA LEU A 68 8.71 -2.00 15.37
C LEU A 68 8.71 -1.96 16.90
N LYS A 69 7.52 -2.05 17.51
CA LYS A 69 7.35 -2.12 18.97
C LYS A 69 8.03 -3.37 19.54
N ASN A 70 7.80 -4.53 18.94
CA ASN A 70 8.37 -5.80 19.38
C ASN A 70 9.90 -5.83 19.22
N SER A 71 10.42 -5.25 18.13
CA SER A 71 11.86 -5.09 17.91
C SER A 71 12.52 -4.25 19.00
N LYS A 72 11.90 -3.11 19.37
CA LYS A 72 12.38 -2.28 20.47
C LYS A 72 12.37 -3.02 21.80
N LEU A 73 11.25 -3.68 22.13
CA LEU A 73 11.12 -4.45 23.36
C LEU A 73 12.18 -5.57 23.45
N LEU A 74 12.41 -6.28 22.34
CA LEU A 74 13.39 -7.34 22.28
C LEU A 74 14.83 -6.80 22.47
N LYS A 75 15.16 -5.67 21.84
CA LYS A 75 16.44 -4.99 22.03
C LYS A 75 16.64 -4.63 23.51
N ASP A 76 15.64 -4.05 24.15
CA ASP A 76 15.69 -3.65 25.55
C ASP A 76 15.83 -4.87 26.48
N GLN A 77 15.09 -5.95 26.21
CA GLN A 77 15.20 -7.21 26.96
C GLN A 77 16.58 -7.87 26.82
N ILE A 78 17.11 -7.96 25.60
CA ILE A 78 18.44 -8.51 25.35
C ILE A 78 19.50 -7.67 26.06
N GLY A 79 19.44 -6.33 25.93
CA GLY A 79 20.35 -5.42 26.59
C GLY A 79 20.34 -5.57 28.10
N SER A 80 19.14 -5.60 28.71
CA SER A 80 19.00 -5.79 30.16
C SER A 80 19.49 -7.16 30.63
N SER A 81 19.15 -8.23 29.92
CA SER A 81 19.53 -9.61 30.28
C SER A 81 21.04 -9.80 30.19
N LEU A 82 21.65 -9.33 29.10
CA LEU A 82 23.10 -9.40 28.90
C LEU A 82 23.85 -8.58 29.95
N ASN A 83 23.39 -7.35 30.24
CA ASN A 83 23.99 -6.51 31.28
C ASN A 83 23.95 -7.23 32.64
N MET A 84 22.79 -7.77 33.02
CA MET A 84 22.65 -8.51 34.29
C MET A 84 23.61 -9.71 34.34
N GLY A 85 23.66 -10.52 33.27
CA GLY A 85 24.56 -11.67 33.20
C GLY A 85 26.04 -11.27 33.30
N PHE A 86 26.43 -10.18 32.66
CA PHE A 86 27.80 -9.66 32.71
C PHE A 86 28.17 -9.16 34.11
N GLN A 87 27.27 -8.42 34.78
CA GLN A 87 27.49 -7.98 36.16
C GLN A 87 27.62 -9.15 37.13
N LEU A 88 26.81 -10.21 36.96
CA LEU A 88 26.93 -11.43 37.74
C LEU A 88 28.29 -12.11 37.52
N ALA A 89 28.77 -12.18 36.28
CA ALA A 89 30.09 -12.72 35.96
C ALA A 89 31.23 -11.90 36.59
N LEU A 90 31.18 -10.57 36.50
CA LEU A 90 32.17 -9.71 37.17
C LEU A 90 32.16 -9.91 38.68
N ASN A 91 30.99 -10.05 39.29
CA ASN A 91 30.87 -10.33 40.72
C ASN A 91 31.51 -11.68 41.08
N GLN A 92 31.38 -12.70 40.23
CA GLN A 92 32.08 -13.98 40.44
C GLN A 92 33.60 -13.82 40.38
N VAL A 93 34.12 -13.05 39.43
CA VAL A 93 35.56 -12.77 39.34
C VAL A 93 36.07 -12.04 40.57
N ARG A 94 35.34 -11.04 41.07
CA ARG A 94 35.71 -10.31 42.32
C ARG A 94 35.82 -11.24 43.53
N ILE A 95 34.98 -12.27 43.61
CA ILE A 95 35.01 -13.24 44.71
C ILE A 95 36.22 -14.18 44.57
N LEU A 96 36.50 -14.66 43.36
CA LEU A 96 37.55 -15.64 43.11
C LEU A 96 38.95 -15.02 43.06
N CYS A 97 39.06 -13.78 42.56
CA CYS A 97 40.29 -13.04 42.36
C CYS A 97 40.12 -11.58 42.84
N PRO A 98 40.18 -11.31 44.16
CA PRO A 98 39.89 -9.99 44.72
C PRO A 98 40.79 -8.85 44.20
N ASP A 99 42.03 -9.19 43.83
CA ASP A 99 43.03 -8.22 43.35
C ASP A 99 42.96 -7.96 41.83
N ALA A 100 42.01 -8.58 41.11
CA ALA A 100 41.85 -8.37 39.69
C ALA A 100 41.33 -6.96 39.38
N ASP A 101 42.06 -6.21 38.54
CA ASP A 101 41.58 -4.93 38.04
C ASP A 101 40.49 -5.13 36.98
N LEU A 102 39.26 -4.75 37.34
CA LEU A 102 38.07 -4.81 36.48
C LEU A 102 37.61 -3.43 36.03
N SER A 103 38.42 -2.37 36.25
CA SER A 103 38.09 -0.99 35.87
C SER A 103 37.79 -0.83 34.37
N GLN A 104 38.39 -1.69 33.54
CA GLN A 104 38.20 -1.67 32.09
C GLN A 104 36.96 -2.47 31.62
N ALA A 105 36.34 -3.28 32.49
CA ALA A 105 35.23 -4.15 32.14
C ALA A 105 33.87 -3.45 32.27
N TYR A 106 33.73 -2.26 31.68
CA TYR A 106 32.51 -1.46 31.75
C TYR A 106 31.63 -1.64 30.51
N ILE A 107 30.38 -2.07 30.71
CA ILE A 107 29.48 -2.46 29.61
C ILE A 107 28.86 -1.30 28.86
N SER A 108 29.00 -0.08 29.39
CA SER A 108 28.39 1.12 28.81
C SER A 108 29.18 1.66 27.61
N LYS A 109 30.23 0.96 27.19
CA LYS A 109 31.00 1.30 25.99
C LYS A 109 30.31 0.72 24.76
N SER A 110 30.18 1.52 23.71
CA SER A 110 29.67 1.06 22.41
C SER A 110 30.81 0.60 21.51
N VAL A 111 30.51 -0.25 20.52
CA VAL A 111 31.50 -0.66 19.50
C VAL A 111 31.37 0.28 18.29
N VAL A 112 32.40 1.09 18.05
CA VAL A 112 32.54 1.96 16.87
C VAL A 112 33.80 1.50 16.13
N ASP A 113 33.66 1.13 14.85
CA ASP A 113 34.76 0.63 14.00
C ASP A 113 35.60 -0.49 14.65
N GLY A 114 34.95 -1.36 15.43
CA GLY A 114 35.59 -2.48 16.12
C GLY A 114 36.33 -2.12 17.42
N GLN A 115 36.29 -0.86 17.85
CA GLN A 115 36.81 -0.41 19.15
C GLN A 115 35.69 -0.11 20.15
N LEU A 116 35.95 -0.37 21.43
CA LEU A 116 35.05 0.00 22.53
C LEU A 116 35.29 1.45 22.93
N VAL A 117 34.28 2.30 22.68
CA VAL A 117 34.32 3.75 22.94
C VAL A 117 33.28 4.09 24.00
N GLU A 118 33.63 4.96 24.94
CA GLU A 118 32.65 5.51 25.89
C GLU A 118 31.65 6.38 25.13
N THR A 119 30.37 6.11 25.33
CA THR A 119 29.30 6.94 24.81
C THR A 119 28.74 7.75 25.97
N ASP A 120 28.89 9.07 25.87
CA ASP A 120 28.02 10.01 26.58
C ASP A 120 26.66 9.90 25.90
N ASP A 121 25.61 9.54 26.65
CA ASP A 121 24.22 9.53 26.16
C ASP A 121 23.82 10.87 25.50
#